data_AF-A0A177KLJ4-F1
#
_entry.id   AF-A0A177KLJ4-F1
#
_cell.length_a   1.000
_cell.length_b   1.000
_cell.length_c   1.000
_cell.angle_alpha   90.00
_cell.angle_beta   90.00
_cell.angle_gamma   90.00
#
_symmetry.space_group_name_H-M   'P 1'
#
loop_
_entity.id
_entity.type
_entity.pdbx_description
1 polymer ?
#
loop_
_entity_poly.entity_id
_entity_poly.type
_entity_poly.pdbx_seq_one_letter_code
_entity_poly.pdbx_strand_id
1 'polypeptide(L)'
;MKKTLAFLSSAVLALGIAAPFAEAASFKDVPDSYRFYEEIDYLSDAEIITGFPDGSFKPDQAVTRAQAAILIGKTFELDGKKRKTSFSDVNSSNTASGYIESAVDEGIISGFPDGTFRPGQTVSRGQLAILLTRGFELSDSASVTFKDVSPSSAAYPYIGKIIAAGITAGYPDNTYRPDTAVTRGQFAAFMSRAIDAADTDPVPEGPALFVDFLNVGQGDAILLGFPNGQTMLVDAGRSDAAIKEAVAGFGPGFTVDTFVATHPDADHIGGADAVIKDFGVKTVIDSGQDHTTNTYLDYLAAIQASGAAFKVAQEGQDISPDPSVSVKVLHVDSEAADLNDGSIVLMVSYGETDYLLTGDAGIEVEKELVAQYDLDAEVLKVSHHGSDTGTSEAFLNAVNPIHAILSYGEGNQYGHPTSDILKRLFLSDADVWSTSEGDIETWTDGTELYIEQGIDGEPTQNDSEQEPVTDNGRIEIVSKDLGGETVGIKNSGFNDVDLSSWTLVSVQGNQTYTFPDGYVLGAGKTIYVTSGPNAKEQQPTYLKWTTSNIWLNSGDPARLYDEAGEIVSAVD
;
A
#
# COMPACT_ATOMS: atom_id res chain seq x y z
N MET A 1 11.74 24.40 21.21
CA MET A 1 10.36 24.83 21.53
C MET A 1 9.49 24.26 20.44
N LYS A 2 8.59 23.31 20.72
CA LYS A 2 7.70 22.77 19.68
C LYS A 2 6.87 23.93 19.11
N LYS A 3 7.08 24.27 17.84
CA LYS A 3 6.19 25.13 17.07
C LYS A 3 5.45 24.22 16.11
N THR A 4 4.21 23.91 16.43
CA THR A 4 3.29 23.30 15.47
C THR A 4 3.14 24.24 14.27
N LEU A 5 3.24 23.71 13.05
CA LEU A 5 2.85 24.45 11.85
C LEU A 5 1.34 24.69 11.93
N ALA A 6 0.94 25.96 11.92
CA ALA A 6 -0.46 26.34 11.92
C ALA A 6 -0.92 26.60 10.47
N PHE A 7 -1.67 25.66 9.89
CA PHE A 7 -2.35 25.88 8.62
C PHE A 7 -3.31 27.07 8.74
N LEU A 8 -3.00 28.15 8.02
CA LEU A 8 -3.73 29.41 8.06
C LEU A 8 -4.69 29.47 6.87
N SER A 9 -5.88 28.87 7.04
CA SER A 9 -6.97 28.86 6.05
C SER A 9 -7.31 30.27 5.58
N SER A 10 -6.78 30.65 4.42
CA SER A 10 -6.96 31.97 3.83
C SER A 10 -8.05 31.91 2.77
N ALA A 11 -9.24 32.40 3.11
CA ALA A 11 -10.35 32.48 2.17
C ALA A 11 -10.02 33.46 1.01
N VAL A 12 -9.75 32.92 -0.18
CA VAL A 12 -9.54 33.72 -1.39
C VAL A 12 -10.85 33.88 -2.14
N LEU A 13 -11.29 35.14 -2.28
CA LEU A 13 -12.47 35.52 -3.04
C LEU A 13 -12.22 35.35 -4.53
N ALA A 14 -12.97 34.46 -5.19
CA ALA A 14 -12.81 34.19 -6.62
C ALA A 14 -13.18 35.40 -7.49
N LEU A 15 -12.19 36.00 -8.16
CA LEU A 15 -12.41 36.74 -9.40
C LEU A 15 -11.67 36.03 -10.54
N GLY A 16 -12.43 35.48 -11.47
CA GLY A 16 -11.90 34.68 -12.57
C GLY A 16 -11.04 35.49 -13.55
N ILE A 17 -9.75 35.17 -13.57
CA ILE A 17 -8.94 35.20 -14.79
C ILE A 17 -8.40 33.79 -14.91
N ALA A 18 -8.79 33.06 -15.96
CA ALA A 18 -8.19 31.77 -16.27
C ALA A 18 -6.74 32.02 -16.71
N ALA A 19 -5.81 31.92 -15.77
CA ALA A 19 -4.43 31.64 -16.12
C ALA A 19 -4.41 30.25 -16.77
N PRO A 20 -3.58 30.02 -17.81
CA PRO A 20 -3.30 28.65 -18.22
C PRO A 20 -2.70 27.94 -17.00
N PHE A 21 -3.30 26.82 -16.59
CA PHE A 21 -2.67 25.92 -15.64
C PHE A 21 -1.31 25.53 -16.22
N ALA A 22 -0.25 25.70 -15.44
CA ALA A 22 1.06 25.21 -15.81
C ALA A 22 1.00 23.68 -15.70
N GLU A 23 0.95 23.02 -16.85
CA GLU A 23 1.09 21.58 -16.97
C GLU A 23 2.36 21.13 -16.24
N ALA A 24 2.25 20.12 -15.37
CA ALA A 24 3.37 19.61 -14.59
C ALA A 24 4.51 19.21 -15.55
N ALA A 25 5.68 19.80 -15.35
CA ALA A 25 6.69 19.85 -16.40
C ALA A 25 7.55 18.58 -16.45
N SER A 26 7.03 17.52 -17.09
CA SER A 26 7.86 16.36 -17.47
C SER A 26 9.12 16.83 -18.22
N PHE A 27 10.30 16.50 -17.69
CA PHE A 27 11.54 17.10 -18.17
C PHE A 27 12.10 16.32 -19.37
N LYS A 28 12.49 16.97 -20.47
CA LYS A 28 12.94 16.24 -21.69
C LYS A 28 14.12 15.26 -21.51
N ASP A 29 14.93 15.43 -20.46
CA ASP A 29 16.05 14.55 -20.10
C ASP A 29 15.87 13.91 -18.71
N VAL A 30 14.71 14.16 -18.08
CA VAL A 30 14.04 13.15 -17.28
C VAL A 30 12.78 12.69 -18.02
N PRO A 31 12.89 11.76 -18.98
CA PRO A 31 11.77 10.86 -19.31
C PRO A 31 11.32 10.14 -18.03
N ASP A 32 10.61 9.02 -18.09
CA ASP A 32 9.86 8.58 -16.90
C ASP A 32 10.29 7.25 -16.30
N SER A 33 11.49 6.81 -16.65
CA SER A 33 12.02 5.54 -16.20
C SER A 33 13.16 5.60 -15.20
N TYR A 34 14.04 6.60 -15.29
CA TYR A 34 15.31 6.74 -14.61
C TYR A 34 15.19 6.25 -13.20
N ARG A 35 16.22 5.57 -12.71
CA ARG A 35 16.32 4.98 -11.36
C ARG A 35 15.89 5.85 -10.17
N PHE A 36 15.52 7.12 -10.38
CA PHE A 36 14.92 8.03 -9.43
C PHE A 36 13.75 8.85 -10.05
N TYR A 37 12.98 8.31 -11.00
CA TYR A 37 11.95 9.06 -11.72
C TYR A 37 10.80 9.42 -10.81
N GLU A 38 10.21 8.42 -10.13
CA GLU A 38 9.10 8.62 -9.19
C GLU A 38 9.46 9.70 -8.16
N GLU A 39 10.68 9.66 -7.60
CA GLU A 39 11.14 10.67 -6.63
C GLU A 39 11.48 12.04 -7.27
N ILE A 40 11.68 12.12 -8.59
CA ILE A 40 11.80 13.39 -9.33
C ILE A 40 10.40 13.93 -9.63
N ASP A 41 9.47 13.09 -10.07
CA ASP A 41 8.10 13.42 -10.45
C ASP A 41 7.31 13.92 -9.24
N TYR A 42 7.30 13.15 -8.14
CA TYR A 42 6.74 13.55 -6.84
C TYR A 42 7.26 14.92 -6.36
N LEU A 43 8.58 15.13 -6.41
CA LEU A 43 9.17 16.42 -6.04
C LEU A 43 8.91 17.54 -7.06
N SER A 44 8.50 17.21 -8.29
CA SER A 44 8.13 18.18 -9.33
C SER A 44 6.70 18.65 -9.13
N ASP A 45 5.79 17.72 -8.82
CA ASP A 45 4.39 17.99 -8.51
C ASP A 45 4.23 18.74 -7.17
N ALA A 46 5.07 18.41 -6.18
CA ALA A 46 5.22 19.21 -4.96
C ALA A 46 5.91 20.58 -5.18
N GLU A 47 6.20 20.96 -6.43
CA GLU A 47 6.98 22.14 -6.84
C GLU A 47 8.39 22.26 -6.21
N ILE A 48 8.91 21.25 -5.50
CA ILE A 48 10.20 21.27 -4.79
C ILE A 48 11.38 21.32 -5.78
N ILE A 49 11.33 20.51 -6.83
CA ILE A 49 12.29 20.60 -7.92
C ILE A 49 11.72 21.42 -9.08
N THR A 50 12.61 22.07 -9.82
CA THR A 50 12.29 22.63 -11.13
C THR A 50 13.42 22.34 -12.10
N GLY A 51 13.04 22.20 -13.37
CA GLY A 51 13.96 22.05 -14.48
C GLY A 51 14.69 23.35 -14.83
N PHE A 52 15.49 23.25 -15.89
CA PHE A 52 16.14 24.36 -16.57
C PHE A 52 15.22 24.95 -17.64
N PRO A 53 15.42 26.21 -18.08
CA PRO A 53 14.56 26.86 -19.08
C PRO A 53 14.50 26.20 -20.46
N ASP A 54 15.36 25.21 -20.73
CA ASP A 54 15.35 24.41 -21.95
C ASP A 54 14.52 23.12 -21.81
N GLY A 55 13.80 22.94 -20.70
CA GLY A 55 12.96 21.78 -20.39
C GLY A 55 13.71 20.59 -19.78
N SER A 56 15.01 20.69 -19.46
CA SER A 56 15.77 19.60 -18.84
C SER A 56 15.70 19.61 -17.30
N PHE A 57 15.84 18.48 -16.64
CA PHE A 57 16.23 18.36 -15.24
C PHE A 57 17.72 18.07 -15.06
N LYS A 58 18.42 17.44 -16.02
CA LYS A 58 19.84 17.05 -15.95
C LYS A 58 20.15 16.14 -14.75
N PRO A 59 19.55 14.93 -14.72
CA PRO A 59 19.55 14.08 -13.53
C PRO A 59 20.95 13.66 -13.07
N ASP A 60 21.86 13.38 -14.00
CA ASP A 60 23.25 12.97 -13.67
C ASP A 60 24.22 14.13 -13.48
N GLN A 61 23.77 15.39 -13.65
CA GLN A 61 24.59 16.54 -13.31
C GLN A 61 24.76 16.61 -11.79
N ALA A 62 26.01 16.74 -11.32
CA ALA A 62 26.30 16.92 -9.91
C ALA A 62 25.65 18.20 -9.34
N VAL A 63 25.02 18.09 -8.16
CA VAL A 63 24.34 19.20 -7.50
C VAL A 63 25.38 20.16 -6.90
N THR A 64 25.34 21.43 -7.31
CA THR A 64 26.13 22.49 -6.65
C THR A 64 25.51 22.88 -5.32
N ARG A 65 26.31 23.36 -4.37
CA ARG A 65 25.84 23.81 -3.04
C ARG A 65 24.75 24.87 -3.13
N ALA A 66 24.78 25.74 -4.15
CA ALA A 66 23.71 26.70 -4.41
C ALA A 66 22.40 26.04 -4.89
N GLN A 67 22.48 24.98 -5.71
CA GLN A 67 21.28 24.23 -6.14
C GLN A 67 20.69 23.43 -4.97
N ALA A 68 21.51 22.75 -4.17
CA ALA A 68 21.06 22.02 -2.99
C ALA A 68 20.34 22.93 -1.98
N ALA A 69 20.85 24.15 -1.76
CA ALA A 69 20.19 25.14 -0.91
C ALA A 69 18.81 25.56 -1.44
N ILE A 70 18.63 25.69 -2.77
CA ILE A 70 17.33 25.97 -3.37
C ILE A 70 16.36 24.81 -3.15
N LEU A 71 16.80 23.56 -3.34
CA LEU A 71 15.94 22.38 -3.19
C LEU A 71 15.48 22.19 -1.74
N ILE A 72 16.43 22.16 -0.79
CA ILE A 72 16.15 22.16 0.66
C ILE A 72 15.23 23.33 1.03
N GLY A 73 15.53 24.52 0.51
CA GLY A 73 14.76 25.72 0.78
C GLY A 73 13.33 25.67 0.26
N LYS A 74 13.05 24.89 -0.78
CA LYS A 74 11.68 24.63 -1.24
C LYS A 74 10.98 23.56 -0.40
N THR A 75 11.65 22.44 -0.11
CA THR A 75 11.11 21.36 0.75
C THR A 75 10.60 21.89 2.09
N PHE A 76 11.31 22.86 2.70
CA PHE A 76 10.94 23.46 3.99
C PHE A 76 10.34 24.86 3.87
N GLU A 77 9.81 25.25 2.71
CA GLU A 77 9.13 26.55 2.44
C GLU A 77 9.90 27.82 2.88
N LEU A 78 11.24 27.78 2.85
CA LEU A 78 12.11 28.84 3.34
C LEU A 78 12.09 30.09 2.42
N ASP A 79 12.32 31.28 2.99
CA ASP A 79 12.36 32.52 2.20
C ASP A 79 13.49 32.52 1.15
N GLY A 80 13.11 32.32 -0.11
CA GLY A 80 14.00 32.36 -1.27
C GLY A 80 14.42 33.76 -1.74
N LYS A 81 13.91 34.84 -1.12
CA LYS A 81 14.15 36.22 -1.58
C LYS A 81 15.63 36.61 -1.49
N LYS A 82 16.21 36.95 -2.65
CA LYS A 82 17.59 37.41 -2.80
C LYS A 82 17.97 38.46 -1.76
N ARG A 83 18.94 38.14 -0.89
CA ARG A 83 19.46 39.02 0.16
C ARG A 83 20.98 38.91 0.30
N LYS A 84 21.58 39.81 1.06
CA LYS A 84 23.01 39.69 1.41
C LYS A 84 23.14 38.51 2.37
N THR A 85 24.07 37.59 2.10
CA THR A 85 24.36 36.48 3.01
C THR A 85 25.49 36.81 3.99
N SER A 86 25.65 35.96 4.99
CA SER A 86 26.78 35.88 5.90
C SER A 86 28.11 35.49 5.22
N PHE A 87 28.08 34.94 4.00
CA PHE A 87 29.26 34.42 3.29
C PHE A 87 29.92 35.44 2.35
N SER A 88 31.25 35.46 2.37
CA SER A 88 32.06 36.43 1.61
C SER A 88 31.98 36.29 0.08
N ASP A 89 31.64 35.09 -0.42
CA ASP A 89 31.55 34.73 -1.83
C ASP A 89 30.10 34.62 -2.36
N VAL A 90 29.09 34.90 -1.54
CA VAL A 90 27.67 34.90 -1.93
C VAL A 90 27.01 36.25 -1.62
N ASN A 91 27.05 37.15 -2.60
CA ASN A 91 26.32 38.42 -2.55
C ASN A 91 24.88 38.29 -3.08
N SER A 92 24.07 39.32 -2.87
CA SER A 92 22.64 39.36 -3.20
C SER A 92 22.27 39.25 -4.68
N SER A 93 23.24 39.28 -5.62
CA SER A 93 22.94 38.97 -7.02
C SER A 93 22.70 37.47 -7.27
N ASN A 94 23.30 36.61 -6.43
CA ASN A 94 23.21 35.15 -6.54
C ASN A 94 21.76 34.68 -6.35
N THR A 95 21.29 33.81 -7.25
CA THR A 95 19.91 33.27 -7.25
C THR A 95 19.56 32.48 -6.00
N ALA A 96 20.51 31.77 -5.41
CA ALA A 96 20.30 30.99 -4.19
C ALA A 96 20.44 31.82 -2.90
N SER A 97 20.78 33.11 -2.97
CA SER A 97 21.17 33.89 -1.78
C SER A 97 20.10 34.03 -0.68
N GLY A 98 18.81 33.97 -1.02
CA GLY A 98 17.74 33.90 -0.01
C GLY A 98 17.74 32.55 0.71
N TYR A 99 17.51 31.46 -0.04
CA TYR A 99 17.50 30.10 0.49
C TYR A 99 18.79 29.70 1.23
N ILE A 100 19.97 30.13 0.76
CA ILE A 100 21.26 29.89 1.44
C ILE A 100 21.25 30.49 2.84
N GLU A 101 20.82 31.74 3.00
CA GLU A 101 20.81 32.38 4.31
C GLU A 101 19.68 31.80 5.18
N SER A 102 18.49 31.53 4.63
CA SER A 102 17.37 30.94 5.40
C SER A 102 17.72 29.56 5.94
N ALA A 103 18.36 28.71 5.13
CA ALA A 103 18.80 27.39 5.58
C ALA A 103 19.99 27.44 6.56
N VAL A 104 20.69 28.58 6.66
CA VAL A 104 21.67 28.83 7.74
C VAL A 104 20.97 29.33 9.00
N ASP A 105 19.96 30.18 8.87
CA ASP A 105 19.12 30.66 9.98
C ASP A 105 18.43 29.49 10.70
N GLU A 106 17.92 28.50 9.95
CA GLU A 106 17.35 27.24 10.47
C GLU A 106 18.41 26.16 10.81
N GLY A 107 19.71 26.44 10.68
CA GLY A 107 20.79 25.54 11.07
C GLY A 107 21.03 24.30 10.17
N ILE A 108 20.21 24.10 9.14
CA ILE A 108 20.32 22.99 8.17
C ILE A 108 21.68 23.06 7.45
N ILE A 109 22.02 24.23 6.91
CA ILE A 109 23.21 24.49 6.09
C ILE A 109 24.29 25.21 6.89
N SER A 110 25.56 24.89 6.62
CA SER A 110 26.73 25.64 7.10
C SER A 110 27.77 25.89 5.99
N GLY A 111 28.53 26.97 6.13
CA GLY A 111 29.68 27.28 5.28
C GLY A 111 30.99 26.65 5.73
N PHE A 112 32.09 27.09 5.13
CA PHE A 112 33.45 26.64 5.44
C PHE A 112 34.13 27.54 6.49
N PRO A 113 35.15 27.04 7.22
CA PRO A 113 35.85 27.81 8.27
C PRO A 113 36.55 29.09 7.80
N ASP A 114 36.72 29.28 6.49
CA ASP A 114 37.28 30.49 5.88
C ASP A 114 36.24 31.60 5.61
N GLY A 115 34.97 31.38 5.98
CA GLY A 115 33.87 32.33 5.74
C GLY A 115 33.31 32.29 4.32
N THR A 116 33.59 31.23 3.55
CA THR A 116 33.02 31.00 2.22
C THR A 116 31.87 29.99 2.25
N PHE A 117 30.93 30.11 1.32
CA PHE A 117 29.91 29.10 1.05
C PHE A 117 30.32 28.17 -0.09
N ARG A 118 31.09 28.66 -1.06
CA ARG A 118 31.50 27.98 -2.30
C ARG A 118 30.30 27.51 -3.13
N PRO A 119 29.44 28.44 -3.61
CA PRO A 119 28.15 28.13 -4.22
C PRO A 119 28.24 27.19 -5.43
N GLY A 120 29.33 27.27 -6.21
CA GLY A 120 29.59 26.42 -7.38
C GLY A 120 30.31 25.10 -7.08
N GLN A 121 30.74 24.85 -5.83
CA GLN A 121 31.27 23.54 -5.44
C GLN A 121 30.12 22.53 -5.35
N THR A 122 30.36 21.28 -5.74
CA THR A 122 29.38 20.19 -5.65
C THR A 122 29.20 19.68 -4.22
N VAL A 123 28.02 19.17 -3.92
CA VAL A 123 27.68 18.52 -2.63
C VAL A 123 28.10 17.06 -2.67
N SER A 124 28.77 16.55 -1.63
CA SER A 124 29.09 15.12 -1.52
C SER A 124 27.99 14.32 -0.81
N ARG A 125 27.95 13.00 -1.00
CA ARG A 125 26.94 12.12 -0.35
C ARG A 125 26.97 12.20 1.18
N GLY A 126 28.15 12.32 1.77
CA GLY A 126 28.31 12.55 3.21
C GLY A 126 27.80 13.93 3.66
N GLN A 127 27.90 14.95 2.80
CA GLN A 127 27.30 16.26 3.06
C GLN A 127 25.78 16.21 2.95
N LEU A 128 25.21 15.48 1.98
CA LEU A 128 23.76 15.32 1.87
C LEU A 128 23.15 14.63 3.10
N ALA A 129 23.80 13.58 3.62
CA ALA A 129 23.37 12.94 4.87
C ALA A 129 23.26 13.94 6.04
N ILE A 130 24.23 14.85 6.17
CA ILE A 130 24.23 15.92 7.18
C ILE A 130 23.05 16.89 6.95
N LEU A 131 22.76 17.24 5.69
CA LEU A 131 21.69 18.18 5.36
C LEU A 131 20.30 17.60 5.66
N LEU A 132 20.03 16.36 5.25
CA LEU A 132 18.73 15.70 5.48
C LEU A 132 18.48 15.46 6.97
N THR A 133 19.46 14.91 7.68
CA THR A 133 19.37 14.71 9.14
C THR A 133 19.06 15.99 9.91
N ARG A 134 19.52 17.15 9.42
CA ARG A 134 19.25 18.44 10.06
C ARG A 134 17.92 19.04 9.63
N GLY A 135 17.50 18.86 8.38
CA GLY A 135 16.22 19.35 7.88
C GLY A 135 15.03 18.61 8.48
N PHE A 136 15.11 17.28 8.52
CA PHE A 136 14.06 16.39 9.05
C PHE A 136 14.28 16.01 10.53
N GLU A 137 15.18 16.72 11.24
CA GLU A 137 15.55 16.51 12.65
C GLU A 137 15.88 15.06 13.11
N LEU A 138 16.09 14.11 12.18
CA LEU A 138 16.19 12.65 12.41
C LEU A 138 16.98 12.31 13.67
N SER A 139 16.35 11.66 14.65
CA SER A 139 16.94 11.34 15.96
C SER A 139 17.73 10.04 15.96
N ASP A 140 17.14 8.99 15.42
CA ASP A 140 17.53 7.60 15.65
C ASP A 140 18.65 7.17 14.72
N SER A 141 19.47 6.20 15.14
CA SER A 141 20.71 5.85 14.42
C SER A 141 20.99 4.36 14.44
N ALA A 142 21.16 3.80 13.25
CA ALA A 142 21.60 2.43 13.03
C ALA A 142 23.14 2.32 13.08
N SER A 143 23.63 1.08 13.09
CA SER A 143 25.07 0.79 13.01
C SER A 143 25.59 0.93 11.58
N VAL A 144 26.61 1.78 11.38
CA VAL A 144 27.24 1.97 10.06
C VAL A 144 28.27 0.87 9.79
N THR A 145 28.00 0.02 8.80
CA THR A 145 28.81 -1.17 8.43
C THR A 145 29.58 -1.03 7.10
N PHE A 146 29.50 0.14 6.45
CA PHE A 146 30.15 0.44 5.16
C PHE A 146 31.69 0.47 5.25
N LYS A 147 32.36 -0.19 4.30
CA LYS A 147 33.83 -0.38 4.29
C LYS A 147 34.61 0.92 4.12
N ASP A 148 34.02 1.95 3.52
CA ASP A 148 34.65 3.23 3.17
C ASP A 148 34.22 4.39 4.09
N VAL A 149 33.39 4.13 5.11
CA VAL A 149 32.97 5.16 6.08
C VAL A 149 33.72 4.97 7.39
N SER A 150 34.80 5.74 7.58
CA SER A 150 35.53 5.75 8.85
C SER A 150 34.65 6.28 10.00
N PRO A 151 34.67 5.67 11.19
CA PRO A 151 34.10 6.24 12.42
C PRO A 151 34.65 7.63 12.80
N SER A 152 35.80 8.03 12.26
CA SER A 152 36.34 9.39 12.41
C SER A 152 35.83 10.41 11.38
N SER A 153 34.99 10.00 10.43
CA SER A 153 34.40 10.89 9.43
C SER A 153 33.33 11.79 10.06
N ALA A 154 33.34 13.07 9.72
CA ALA A 154 32.30 14.01 10.17
C ALA A 154 30.88 13.63 9.70
N ALA A 155 30.76 12.83 8.64
CA ALA A 155 29.48 12.32 8.14
C ALA A 155 29.01 11.04 8.86
N TYR A 156 29.89 10.31 9.55
CA TYR A 156 29.58 8.99 10.16
C TYR A 156 28.28 8.97 10.99
N PRO A 157 28.07 9.87 11.99
CA PRO A 157 26.85 9.82 12.80
C PRO A 157 25.59 10.23 12.03
N TYR A 158 25.73 10.97 10.93
CA TYR A 158 24.59 11.37 10.08
C TYR A 158 24.23 10.27 9.09
N ILE A 159 25.22 9.51 8.61
CA ILE A 159 25.01 8.30 7.80
C ILE A 159 24.26 7.25 8.60
N GLY A 160 24.59 7.04 9.89
CA GLY A 160 23.84 6.13 10.77
C GLY A 160 22.35 6.49 10.91
N LYS A 161 22.04 7.79 10.90
CA LYS A 161 20.66 8.30 11.02
C LYS A 161 19.82 8.10 9.76
N ILE A 162 20.37 8.40 8.59
CA ILE A 162 19.69 8.14 7.32
C ILE A 162 19.65 6.65 6.91
N ILE A 163 20.36 5.77 7.64
CA ILE A 163 20.12 4.31 7.55
C ILE A 163 18.92 3.92 8.42
N ALA A 164 18.83 4.42 9.66
CA ALA A 164 17.70 4.12 10.56
C ALA A 164 16.36 4.58 9.96
N ALA A 165 16.33 5.76 9.35
CA ALA A 165 15.14 6.29 8.69
C ALA A 165 14.89 5.72 7.27
N GLY A 166 15.45 4.56 6.89
CA GLY A 166 15.21 3.93 5.58
C GLY A 166 15.77 4.64 4.32
N ILE A 167 16.17 5.91 4.43
CA ILE A 167 16.60 6.78 3.30
C ILE A 167 17.76 6.16 2.49
N THR A 168 18.64 5.34 3.08
CA THR A 168 19.75 4.73 2.32
C THR A 168 20.24 3.36 2.82
N ALA A 169 20.48 2.46 1.84
CA ALA A 169 21.20 1.20 2.02
C ALA A 169 22.66 1.23 1.47
N GLY A 170 23.14 2.37 0.98
CA GLY A 170 24.49 2.49 0.37
C GLY A 170 24.59 1.91 -1.05
N TYR A 171 25.70 1.23 -1.35
CA TYR A 171 25.99 0.58 -2.64
C TYR A 171 26.26 -0.94 -2.46
N PRO A 172 25.97 -1.78 -3.48
CA PRO A 172 26.13 -3.25 -3.39
C PRO A 172 27.53 -3.78 -3.08
N ASP A 173 28.58 -2.97 -3.26
CA ASP A 173 29.96 -3.31 -2.88
C ASP A 173 30.23 -3.16 -1.36
N ASN A 174 29.20 -2.82 -0.58
CA ASN A 174 29.24 -2.39 0.82
C ASN A 174 30.10 -1.11 1.00
N THR A 175 29.82 -0.10 0.17
CA THR A 175 30.33 1.27 0.30
C THR A 175 29.19 2.27 0.41
N TYR A 176 29.45 3.44 0.99
CA TYR A 176 28.53 4.59 0.98
C TYR A 176 28.99 5.71 0.05
N ARG A 177 30.29 5.78 -0.24
CA ARG A 177 30.97 6.79 -1.07
C ARG A 177 30.77 8.23 -0.56
N PRO A 178 31.10 8.53 0.71
CA PRO A 178 30.78 9.81 1.36
C PRO A 178 31.39 11.04 0.68
N ASP A 179 32.53 10.88 0.00
CA ASP A 179 33.25 11.98 -0.68
C ASP A 179 32.86 12.15 -2.15
N THR A 180 32.05 11.24 -2.71
CA THR A 180 31.55 11.34 -4.08
C THR A 180 30.45 12.40 -4.19
N ALA A 181 30.48 13.21 -5.25
CA ALA A 181 29.46 14.22 -5.52
C ALA A 181 28.10 13.59 -5.82
N VAL A 182 27.03 14.16 -5.26
CA VAL A 182 25.65 13.73 -5.49
C VAL A 182 25.15 14.27 -6.82
N THR A 183 24.48 13.44 -7.63
CA THR A 183 23.77 13.88 -8.84
C THR A 183 22.39 14.46 -8.52
N ARG A 184 21.79 15.26 -9.40
CA ARG A 184 20.44 15.82 -9.17
C ARG A 184 19.38 14.74 -8.93
N GLY A 185 19.49 13.61 -9.61
CA GLY A 185 18.66 12.43 -9.37
C GLY A 185 18.89 11.78 -8.01
N GLN A 186 20.15 11.53 -7.64
CA GLN A 186 20.47 10.99 -6.31
C GLN A 186 20.00 11.91 -5.18
N PHE A 187 19.99 13.22 -5.41
CA PHE A 187 19.48 14.21 -4.47
C PHE A 187 17.96 14.15 -4.34
N ALA A 188 17.23 14.00 -5.46
CA ALA A 188 15.77 13.85 -5.46
C ALA A 188 15.34 12.61 -4.67
N ALA A 189 15.89 11.44 -4.97
CA ALA A 189 15.55 10.20 -4.25
C ALA A 189 15.87 10.24 -2.75
N PHE A 190 17.02 10.81 -2.39
CA PHE A 190 17.37 11.00 -0.98
C PHE A 190 16.46 12.03 -0.27
N MET A 191 15.87 12.97 -1.00
CA MET A 191 14.94 13.95 -0.45
C MET A 191 13.53 13.37 -0.31
N SER A 192 13.00 12.69 -1.33
CA SER A 192 11.68 12.03 -1.29
C SER A 192 11.60 11.08 -0.12
N ARG A 193 12.54 10.12 -0.02
CA ARG A 193 12.59 9.13 1.08
C ARG A 193 12.73 9.74 2.46
N ALA A 194 13.24 10.97 2.55
CA ALA A 194 13.36 11.69 3.82
C ALA A 194 12.08 12.47 4.17
N ILE A 195 11.24 12.79 3.18
CA ILE A 195 9.85 13.23 3.38
C ILE A 195 9.01 12.02 3.78
N ASP A 196 9.06 10.93 3.02
CA ASP A 196 8.32 9.69 3.28
C ASP A 196 8.58 9.18 4.72
N ALA A 197 9.84 9.05 5.11
CA ALA A 197 10.25 8.64 6.47
C ALA A 197 10.00 9.67 7.58
N ALA A 198 9.42 10.83 7.25
CA ALA A 198 8.95 11.83 8.20
C ALA A 198 7.40 11.96 8.21
N ASP A 199 6.70 11.25 7.32
CA ASP A 199 5.24 11.25 7.16
C ASP A 199 4.60 9.94 7.65
N THR A 200 5.36 8.84 7.72
CA THR A 200 4.90 7.57 8.32
C THR A 200 4.93 7.62 9.85
N ASP A 201 3.77 7.47 10.51
CA ASP A 201 3.73 7.01 11.90
C ASP A 201 4.36 5.60 12.00
N PRO A 202 5.10 5.28 13.08
CA PRO A 202 5.91 4.07 13.13
C PRO A 202 5.08 2.81 13.39
N VAL A 203 4.91 1.98 12.37
CA VAL A 203 4.44 0.58 12.54
C VAL A 203 5.39 -0.15 13.52
N PRO A 204 4.89 -0.76 14.61
CA PRO A 204 5.76 -1.41 15.59
C PRO A 204 6.56 -2.60 15.02
N GLU A 205 7.88 -2.64 15.25
CA GLU A 205 8.71 -3.84 15.02
C GLU A 205 8.43 -4.91 16.09
N GLY A 206 7.25 -5.53 16.03
CA GLY A 206 6.78 -6.57 16.95
C GLY A 206 5.82 -7.57 16.28
N PRO A 207 5.52 -8.72 16.91
CA PRO A 207 4.60 -9.70 16.35
C PRO A 207 3.15 -9.24 16.60
N ALA A 208 2.57 -8.56 15.62
CA ALA A 208 1.19 -8.07 15.66
C ALA A 208 0.17 -9.18 15.35
N LEU A 209 -1.08 -8.96 15.77
CA LEU A 209 -2.27 -9.58 15.18
C LEU A 209 -2.75 -8.65 14.05
N PHE A 210 -2.99 -9.20 12.86
CA PHE A 210 -3.76 -8.52 11.81
C PHE A 210 -5.13 -9.18 11.64
N VAL A 211 -6.15 -8.38 11.29
CA VAL A 211 -7.54 -8.81 11.08
C VAL A 211 -8.13 -8.01 9.90
N ASP A 212 -7.94 -8.52 8.69
CA ASP A 212 -8.25 -7.78 7.47
C ASP A 212 -9.60 -8.23 6.90
N PHE A 213 -10.45 -7.28 6.52
CA PHE A 213 -11.79 -7.52 6.01
C PHE A 213 -11.79 -7.35 4.50
N LEU A 214 -11.87 -8.48 3.80
CA LEU A 214 -11.57 -8.55 2.38
C LEU A 214 -12.79 -8.18 1.52
N ASN A 215 -12.56 -7.40 0.48
CA ASN A 215 -13.53 -7.04 -0.54
C ASN A 215 -13.75 -8.19 -1.53
N VAL A 216 -14.59 -9.13 -1.10
CA VAL A 216 -15.05 -10.27 -1.91
C VAL A 216 -16.38 -9.98 -2.63
N GLY A 217 -16.71 -8.71 -2.81
CA GLY A 217 -18.02 -8.25 -3.25
C GLY A 217 -19.09 -8.50 -2.17
N GLN A 218 -20.24 -9.07 -2.56
CA GLN A 218 -21.26 -9.44 -1.57
C GLN A 218 -20.81 -10.69 -0.78
N GLY A 219 -20.59 -10.50 0.51
CA GLY A 219 -20.31 -11.56 1.47
C GLY A 219 -19.29 -11.17 2.53
N ASP A 220 -18.93 -12.14 3.36
CA ASP A 220 -17.88 -12.00 4.37
C ASP A 220 -16.65 -12.81 3.97
N ALA A 221 -15.48 -12.21 4.15
CA ALA A 221 -14.19 -12.89 4.19
C ALA A 221 -13.25 -12.07 5.07
N ILE A 222 -12.75 -12.67 6.15
CA ILE A 222 -12.00 -11.96 7.19
C ILE A 222 -10.74 -12.77 7.50
N LEU A 223 -9.57 -12.21 7.18
CA LEU A 223 -8.28 -12.87 7.32
C LEU A 223 -7.57 -12.42 8.59
N LEU A 224 -7.31 -13.37 9.48
CA LEU A 224 -6.53 -13.18 10.69
C LEU A 224 -5.13 -13.75 10.48
N GLY A 225 -4.10 -12.99 10.84
CA GLY A 225 -2.73 -13.49 10.95
C GLY A 225 -2.16 -13.25 12.34
N PHE A 226 -1.67 -14.33 12.94
CA PHE A 226 -1.35 -14.36 14.36
C PHE A 226 0.12 -14.01 14.63
N PRO A 227 0.46 -13.53 15.85
CA PRO A 227 1.82 -13.27 16.31
C PRO A 227 2.85 -14.39 16.04
N ASN A 228 2.42 -15.65 16.02
CA ASN A 228 3.26 -16.82 15.71
C ASN A 228 3.39 -17.19 14.22
N GLY A 229 2.77 -16.44 13.31
CA GLY A 229 2.82 -16.63 11.86
C GLY A 229 1.87 -17.69 11.30
N GLN A 230 0.94 -18.23 12.09
CA GLN A 230 -0.22 -18.97 11.57
C GLN A 230 -1.32 -18.01 11.11
N THR A 231 -2.28 -18.54 10.34
CA THR A 231 -3.37 -17.76 9.74
C THR A 231 -4.73 -18.43 9.94
N MET A 232 -5.79 -17.63 9.95
CA MET A 232 -7.18 -18.10 9.95
C MET A 232 -7.99 -17.24 9.00
N LEU A 233 -8.75 -17.86 8.09
CA LEU A 233 -9.74 -17.15 7.28
C LEU A 233 -11.13 -17.51 7.80
N VAL A 234 -11.94 -16.51 8.13
CA VAL A 234 -13.34 -16.63 8.52
C VAL A 234 -14.19 -16.22 7.32
N ASP A 235 -14.96 -17.17 6.79
CA ASP A 235 -15.72 -17.08 5.54
C ASP A 235 -14.87 -16.73 4.30
N ALA A 236 -15.47 -16.88 3.12
CA ALA A 236 -14.78 -16.88 1.82
C ALA A 236 -15.59 -16.17 0.71
N GLY A 237 -16.56 -15.34 1.07
CA GLY A 237 -17.41 -14.61 0.15
C GLY A 237 -18.22 -15.51 -0.79
N ARG A 238 -18.81 -14.88 -1.81
CA ARG A 238 -19.63 -15.57 -2.83
C ARG A 238 -18.86 -16.17 -4.00
N SER A 239 -17.65 -15.69 -4.26
CA SER A 239 -16.97 -15.88 -5.54
C SER A 239 -15.57 -16.46 -5.34
N ASP A 240 -15.33 -17.67 -5.87
CA ASP A 240 -14.00 -18.29 -5.99
C ASP A 240 -12.96 -17.29 -6.50
N ALA A 241 -13.32 -16.50 -7.53
CA ALA A 241 -12.39 -15.57 -8.17
C ALA A 241 -12.00 -14.44 -7.22
N ALA A 242 -12.99 -13.83 -6.54
CA ALA A 242 -12.75 -12.70 -5.65
C ALA A 242 -11.96 -13.13 -4.40
N ILE A 243 -12.31 -14.26 -3.76
CA ILE A 243 -11.55 -14.73 -2.60
C ILE A 243 -10.14 -15.20 -2.97
N LYS A 244 -9.95 -15.82 -4.14
CA LYS A 244 -8.60 -16.17 -4.63
C LYS A 244 -7.77 -14.93 -4.88
N GLU A 245 -8.36 -13.89 -5.48
CA GLU A 245 -7.68 -12.64 -5.76
C GLU A 245 -7.22 -11.94 -4.48
N ALA A 246 -8.14 -11.78 -3.52
CA ALA A 246 -7.87 -11.17 -2.21
C ALA A 246 -6.85 -11.97 -1.39
N VAL A 247 -7.04 -13.28 -1.20
CA VAL A 247 -6.11 -14.12 -0.41
C VAL A 247 -4.75 -14.26 -1.11
N ALA A 248 -4.69 -14.21 -2.44
CA ALA A 248 -3.41 -14.14 -3.18
C ALA A 248 -2.73 -12.76 -3.09
N GLY A 249 -3.43 -11.70 -2.66
CA GLY A 249 -2.83 -10.39 -2.37
C GLY A 249 -1.74 -10.48 -1.29
N PHE A 250 -1.86 -11.42 -0.36
CA PHE A 250 -0.88 -11.71 0.70
C PHE A 250 0.36 -12.48 0.22
N GLY A 251 0.44 -12.82 -1.07
CA GLY A 251 1.69 -13.16 -1.74
C GLY A 251 2.04 -14.66 -1.88
N PRO A 252 3.34 -15.00 -2.06
CA PRO A 252 3.75 -16.26 -2.65
C PRO A 252 3.65 -17.42 -1.68
N GLY A 253 2.76 -18.36 -1.99
CA GLY A 253 2.55 -19.50 -1.11
C GLY A 253 2.08 -19.07 0.27
N PHE A 254 1.39 -17.92 0.36
CA PHE A 254 0.52 -17.64 1.48
C PHE A 254 -0.42 -18.83 1.68
N THR A 255 -0.57 -19.26 2.93
CA THR A 255 -1.46 -20.36 3.28
C THR A 255 -2.44 -19.90 4.33
N VAL A 256 -3.68 -20.39 4.21
CA VAL A 256 -4.70 -20.32 5.26
C VAL A 256 -4.54 -21.59 6.10
N ASP A 257 -4.06 -21.52 7.35
CA ASP A 257 -3.89 -22.73 8.17
C ASP A 257 -5.25 -23.29 8.64
N THR A 258 -6.15 -22.39 9.04
CA THR A 258 -7.49 -22.70 9.52
C THR A 258 -8.53 -21.94 8.71
N PHE A 259 -9.52 -22.65 8.17
CA PHE A 259 -10.72 -22.03 7.61
C PHE A 259 -11.88 -22.17 8.59
N VAL A 260 -12.67 -21.12 8.77
CA VAL A 260 -13.89 -21.10 9.59
C VAL A 260 -15.07 -20.77 8.69
N ALA A 261 -16.07 -21.65 8.66
CA ALA A 261 -17.34 -21.44 7.95
C ALA A 261 -18.42 -21.05 8.97
N THR A 262 -18.85 -19.79 9.00
CA THR A 262 -19.82 -19.31 9.99
C THR A 262 -21.19 -19.96 9.81
N HIS A 263 -21.67 -20.07 8.57
CA HIS A 263 -22.92 -20.75 8.21
C HIS A 263 -22.92 -21.12 6.70
N PRO A 264 -23.82 -21.98 6.20
CA PRO A 264 -23.67 -22.63 4.90
C PRO A 264 -24.28 -21.83 3.73
N ASP A 265 -24.49 -20.51 3.88
CA ASP A 265 -25.01 -19.66 2.82
C ASP A 265 -23.93 -19.21 1.83
N ALA A 266 -24.40 -18.89 0.62
CA ALA A 266 -23.53 -18.81 -0.55
C ALA A 266 -22.57 -17.61 -0.53
N ASP A 267 -22.87 -16.55 0.20
CA ASP A 267 -22.01 -15.38 0.40
C ASP A 267 -21.02 -15.54 1.57
N HIS A 268 -21.01 -16.68 2.25
CA HIS A 268 -20.07 -17.02 3.31
C HIS A 268 -19.17 -18.19 2.92
N ILE A 269 -19.75 -19.28 2.42
CA ILE A 269 -18.98 -20.46 1.97
C ILE A 269 -18.87 -20.58 0.44
N GLY A 270 -19.24 -19.54 -0.31
CA GLY A 270 -19.24 -19.55 -1.78
C GLY A 270 -17.91 -19.94 -2.38
N GLY A 271 -16.84 -19.22 -2.01
CA GLY A 271 -15.47 -19.51 -2.42
C GLY A 271 -14.69 -20.42 -1.45
N ALA A 272 -15.34 -21.05 -0.46
CA ALA A 272 -14.65 -21.84 0.57
C ALA A 272 -13.96 -23.08 0.00
N ASP A 273 -14.58 -23.72 -0.99
CA ASP A 273 -14.04 -24.90 -1.65
C ASP A 273 -12.77 -24.57 -2.43
N ALA A 274 -12.72 -23.39 -3.07
CA ALA A 274 -11.55 -22.77 -3.67
C ALA A 274 -10.44 -22.51 -2.64
N VAL A 275 -10.76 -21.86 -1.51
CA VAL A 275 -9.77 -21.61 -0.43
C VAL A 275 -9.13 -22.90 0.07
N ILE A 276 -9.95 -23.92 0.32
CA ILE A 276 -9.52 -25.23 0.86
C ILE A 276 -8.65 -26.00 -0.12
N LYS A 277 -8.91 -25.90 -1.43
CA LYS A 277 -8.10 -26.56 -2.47
C LYS A 277 -6.75 -25.88 -2.65
N ASP A 278 -6.73 -24.55 -2.69
CA ASP A 278 -5.62 -23.80 -3.30
C ASP A 278 -4.66 -23.18 -2.26
N PHE A 279 -5.13 -22.84 -1.05
CA PHE A 279 -4.33 -22.15 -0.02
C PHE A 279 -3.92 -23.04 1.17
N GLY A 280 -3.94 -24.37 1.00
CA GLY A 280 -3.26 -25.30 1.92
C GLY A 280 -3.94 -25.51 3.28
N VAL A 281 -5.26 -25.36 3.36
CA VAL A 281 -6.05 -25.47 4.60
C VAL A 281 -5.81 -26.79 5.34
N LYS A 282 -5.39 -26.69 6.61
CA LYS A 282 -5.04 -27.83 7.46
C LYS A 282 -6.18 -28.22 8.39
N THR A 283 -6.95 -27.24 8.86
CA THR A 283 -8.15 -27.42 9.70
C THR A 283 -9.31 -26.67 9.09
N VAL A 284 -10.49 -27.29 9.07
CA VAL A 284 -11.76 -26.61 8.79
C VAL A 284 -12.61 -26.66 10.06
N ILE A 285 -13.13 -25.52 10.47
CA ILE A 285 -14.02 -25.34 11.61
C ILE A 285 -15.37 -24.91 11.04
N ASP A 286 -16.39 -25.71 11.30
CA ASP A 286 -17.69 -25.62 10.64
C ASP A 286 -18.80 -25.43 11.67
N SER A 287 -19.87 -24.71 11.30
CA SER A 287 -21.05 -24.52 12.17
C SER A 287 -21.78 -25.83 12.52
N GLY A 288 -21.61 -26.88 11.72
CA GLY A 288 -22.33 -28.13 11.81
C GLY A 288 -23.72 -28.09 11.16
N GLN A 289 -24.11 -26.96 10.55
CA GLN A 289 -25.41 -26.81 9.88
C GLN A 289 -25.41 -27.54 8.53
N ASP A 290 -26.27 -28.57 8.41
CA ASP A 290 -26.45 -29.31 7.16
C ASP A 290 -27.26 -28.51 6.13
N HIS A 291 -26.72 -28.39 4.91
CA HIS A 291 -27.43 -27.80 3.78
C HIS A 291 -27.41 -28.70 2.53
N THR A 292 -28.17 -28.33 1.49
CA THR A 292 -28.31 -29.16 0.27
C THR A 292 -28.09 -28.38 -1.04
N THR A 293 -27.53 -27.18 -0.95
CA THR A 293 -27.04 -26.44 -2.13
C THR A 293 -25.80 -27.12 -2.71
N ASN A 294 -25.55 -26.87 -4.01
CA ASN A 294 -24.31 -27.32 -4.64
C ASN A 294 -23.10 -26.71 -3.90
N THR A 295 -23.13 -25.42 -3.54
CA THR A 295 -22.09 -24.74 -2.75
C THR A 295 -21.67 -25.53 -1.52
N TYR A 296 -22.61 -25.96 -0.67
CA TYR A 296 -22.28 -26.75 0.52
C TYR A 296 -21.74 -28.15 0.17
N LEU A 297 -22.25 -28.79 -0.89
CA LEU A 297 -21.74 -30.09 -1.36
C LEU A 297 -20.33 -29.99 -1.96
N ASP A 298 -20.02 -28.92 -2.68
CA ASP A 298 -18.72 -28.66 -3.30
C ASP A 298 -17.67 -28.30 -2.22
N TYR A 299 -18.06 -27.52 -1.21
CA TYR A 299 -17.31 -27.27 0.03
C TYR A 299 -16.98 -28.58 0.78
N LEU A 300 -17.98 -29.43 1.09
CA LEU A 300 -17.74 -30.72 1.73
C LEU A 300 -16.84 -31.65 0.87
N ALA A 301 -16.97 -31.60 -0.46
CA ALA A 301 -16.12 -32.36 -1.36
C ALA A 301 -14.66 -31.86 -1.33
N ALA A 302 -14.44 -30.54 -1.21
CA ALA A 302 -13.11 -29.94 -1.06
C ALA A 302 -12.43 -30.31 0.26
N ILE A 303 -13.18 -30.29 1.37
CA ILE A 303 -12.71 -30.79 2.68
C ILE A 303 -12.26 -32.25 2.55
N GLN A 304 -13.09 -33.09 1.93
CA GLN A 304 -12.78 -34.51 1.75
C GLN A 304 -11.56 -34.74 0.84
N ALA A 305 -11.40 -33.93 -0.21
CA ALA A 305 -10.32 -34.05 -1.18
C ALA A 305 -8.96 -33.55 -0.66
N SER A 306 -8.95 -32.43 0.08
CA SER A 306 -7.74 -31.88 0.72
C SER A 306 -7.22 -32.77 1.86
N GLY A 307 -8.13 -33.46 2.56
CA GLY A 307 -7.82 -34.20 3.78
C GLY A 307 -7.63 -33.29 5.00
N ALA A 308 -8.12 -32.05 4.93
CA ALA A 308 -8.15 -31.12 6.05
C ALA A 308 -8.91 -31.72 7.25
N ALA A 309 -8.47 -31.37 8.46
CA ALA A 309 -9.12 -31.81 9.68
C ALA A 309 -10.44 -31.06 9.89
N PHE A 310 -11.56 -31.67 9.52
CA PHE A 310 -12.91 -31.14 9.78
C PHE A 310 -13.26 -31.23 11.28
N LYS A 311 -13.73 -30.12 11.84
CA LYS A 311 -14.20 -29.97 13.22
C LYS A 311 -15.50 -29.17 13.18
N VAL A 312 -16.48 -29.55 14.02
CA VAL A 312 -17.65 -28.72 14.28
C VAL A 312 -17.33 -27.81 15.46
N ALA A 313 -17.63 -26.52 15.34
CA ALA A 313 -17.46 -25.53 16.40
C ALA A 313 -18.36 -25.85 17.61
N GLN A 314 -17.97 -25.36 18.80
CA GLN A 314 -18.75 -25.52 20.02
C GLN A 314 -18.75 -24.21 20.80
N GLU A 315 -19.91 -23.81 21.30
CA GLU A 315 -20.06 -22.62 22.15
C GLU A 315 -19.07 -22.66 23.35
N GLY A 316 -18.39 -21.54 23.59
CA GLY A 316 -17.36 -21.39 24.61
C GLY A 316 -16.00 -22.03 24.28
N GLN A 317 -15.83 -22.65 23.11
CA GLN A 317 -14.54 -23.16 22.65
C GLN A 317 -13.61 -22.00 22.26
N ASP A 318 -12.34 -22.06 22.65
CA ASP A 318 -11.28 -21.28 22.03
C ASP A 318 -10.69 -22.09 20.86
N ILE A 319 -10.72 -21.50 19.66
CA ILE A 319 -10.25 -22.09 18.41
C ILE A 319 -8.91 -21.51 17.94
N SER A 320 -8.28 -20.63 18.73
CA SER A 320 -7.05 -19.93 18.34
C SER A 320 -5.88 -20.90 18.03
N PRO A 321 -5.15 -20.68 16.92
CA PRO A 321 -3.88 -21.36 16.65
C PRO A 321 -2.71 -20.78 17.46
N ASP A 322 -2.88 -19.62 18.11
CA ASP A 322 -1.85 -18.92 18.87
C ASP A 322 -2.24 -18.75 20.35
N PRO A 323 -1.48 -19.30 21.32
CA PRO A 323 -1.81 -19.15 22.74
C PRO A 323 -1.66 -17.71 23.30
N SER A 324 -1.22 -16.74 22.50
CA SER A 324 -1.19 -15.32 22.86
C SER A 324 -2.45 -14.54 22.44
N VAL A 325 -3.27 -15.09 21.54
CA VAL A 325 -4.54 -14.51 21.05
C VAL A 325 -5.68 -15.48 21.41
N SER A 326 -6.80 -14.99 21.96
CA SER A 326 -8.00 -15.84 22.13
C SER A 326 -8.89 -15.69 20.90
N VAL A 327 -9.45 -16.79 20.40
CA VAL A 327 -10.49 -16.75 19.35
C VAL A 327 -11.65 -17.61 19.85
N LYS A 328 -12.59 -16.97 20.53
CA LYS A 328 -13.64 -17.65 21.28
C LYS A 328 -14.94 -17.70 20.50
N VAL A 329 -15.46 -18.91 20.29
CA VAL A 329 -16.81 -19.14 19.81
C VAL A 329 -17.80 -18.70 20.88
N LEU A 330 -18.51 -17.58 20.66
CA LEU A 330 -19.56 -17.09 21.54
C LEU A 330 -20.92 -17.71 21.25
N HIS A 331 -21.18 -18.06 19.98
CA HIS A 331 -22.42 -18.70 19.53
C HIS A 331 -22.16 -19.63 18.36
N VAL A 332 -22.95 -20.70 18.26
CA VAL A 332 -23.12 -21.56 17.08
C VAL A 332 -24.31 -22.50 17.34
N ASP A 333 -25.22 -22.67 16.38
CA ASP A 333 -26.32 -23.65 16.47
C ASP A 333 -26.46 -24.44 15.16
N SER A 334 -26.09 -25.72 15.21
CA SER A 334 -26.17 -26.64 14.07
C SER A 334 -27.61 -27.04 13.70
N GLU A 335 -28.58 -26.80 14.58
CA GLU A 335 -29.99 -27.17 14.41
C GLU A 335 -30.90 -25.93 14.25
N ALA A 336 -30.31 -24.75 13.99
CA ALA A 336 -31.02 -23.50 13.79
C ALA A 336 -32.06 -23.60 12.66
N ALA A 337 -33.22 -22.95 12.85
CA ALA A 337 -34.29 -22.96 11.84
C ALA A 337 -34.09 -21.93 10.72
N ASP A 338 -33.28 -20.90 11.01
CA ASP A 338 -32.75 -19.91 10.06
C ASP A 338 -31.23 -20.08 10.07
N LEU A 339 -30.61 -20.16 8.89
CA LEU A 339 -29.18 -20.46 8.77
C LEU A 339 -28.30 -19.36 9.38
N ASN A 340 -28.79 -18.12 9.31
CA ASN A 340 -28.15 -16.93 9.84
C ASN A 340 -28.04 -17.00 11.38
N ASP A 341 -29.10 -17.43 12.04
CA ASP A 341 -29.14 -17.61 13.50
C ASP A 341 -28.29 -18.80 13.99
N GLY A 342 -27.85 -19.68 13.08
CA GLY A 342 -26.86 -20.73 13.37
C GLY A 342 -25.40 -20.31 13.18
N SER A 343 -25.13 -19.04 12.82
CA SER A 343 -23.79 -18.51 12.56
C SER A 343 -22.81 -18.73 13.71
N ILE A 344 -21.56 -19.10 13.39
CA ILE A 344 -20.45 -18.99 14.34
C ILE A 344 -20.19 -17.51 14.62
N VAL A 345 -20.35 -17.08 15.87
CA VAL A 345 -19.93 -15.76 16.36
C VAL A 345 -18.61 -15.89 17.10
N LEU A 346 -17.61 -15.07 16.76
CA LEU A 346 -16.27 -15.09 17.33
C LEU A 346 -15.93 -13.79 18.06
N MET A 347 -15.37 -13.90 19.26
CA MET A 347 -14.61 -12.83 19.91
C MET A 347 -13.12 -13.10 19.75
N VAL A 348 -12.38 -12.17 19.16
CA VAL A 348 -10.93 -12.26 18.94
C VAL A 348 -10.25 -11.26 19.86
N SER A 349 -9.46 -11.75 20.82
CA SER A 349 -8.84 -10.93 21.87
C SER A 349 -7.31 -10.99 21.80
N TYR A 350 -6.66 -9.84 21.65
CA TYR A 350 -5.21 -9.70 21.80
C TYR A 350 -4.86 -8.51 22.69
N GLY A 351 -4.29 -8.78 23.86
CA GLY A 351 -3.92 -7.75 24.83
C GLY A 351 -5.11 -6.96 25.38
N GLU A 352 -5.19 -5.69 25.03
CA GLU A 352 -6.28 -4.74 25.32
C GLU A 352 -7.14 -4.42 24.07
N THR A 353 -7.05 -5.20 22.98
CA THR A 353 -7.86 -5.02 21.77
C THR A 353 -8.74 -6.25 21.51
N ASP A 354 -10.03 -6.01 21.32
CA ASP A 354 -11.06 -7.01 21.05
C ASP A 354 -11.78 -6.75 19.71
N TYR A 355 -12.01 -7.81 18.92
CA TYR A 355 -12.83 -7.80 17.70
C TYR A 355 -14.01 -8.76 17.84
N LEU A 356 -15.21 -8.30 17.49
CA LEU A 356 -16.42 -9.13 17.46
C LEU A 356 -16.83 -9.42 16.01
N LEU A 357 -16.69 -10.69 15.59
CA LEU A 357 -17.05 -11.18 14.26
C LEU A 357 -18.37 -11.95 14.33
N THR A 358 -19.44 -11.40 13.77
CA THR A 358 -20.82 -11.90 14.01
C THR A 358 -21.35 -12.90 12.98
N GLY A 359 -20.72 -13.00 11.80
CA GLY A 359 -21.41 -13.50 10.61
C GLY A 359 -22.76 -12.78 10.46
N ASP A 360 -23.82 -13.57 10.20
CA ASP A 360 -25.15 -13.05 9.89
C ASP A 360 -26.17 -13.19 11.04
N ALA A 361 -25.68 -13.47 12.26
CA ALA A 361 -26.46 -13.69 13.47
C ALA A 361 -27.55 -12.62 13.71
N GLY A 362 -28.81 -13.05 13.79
CA GLY A 362 -29.96 -12.14 13.91
C GLY A 362 -30.20 -11.59 15.32
N ILE A 363 -31.14 -10.65 15.42
CA ILE A 363 -31.49 -9.92 16.66
C ILE A 363 -31.82 -10.82 17.87
N GLU A 364 -32.33 -12.03 17.67
CA GLU A 364 -32.58 -12.94 18.80
C GLU A 364 -31.29 -13.58 19.32
N VAL A 365 -30.33 -13.93 18.45
CA VAL A 365 -28.97 -14.37 18.85
C VAL A 365 -28.22 -13.24 19.54
N GLU A 366 -28.23 -12.02 18.98
CA GLU A 366 -27.64 -10.83 19.60
C GLU A 366 -28.09 -10.62 21.05
N LYS A 367 -29.38 -10.81 21.29
CA LYS A 367 -30.03 -10.66 22.59
C LYS A 367 -29.65 -11.76 23.58
N GLU A 368 -29.33 -12.96 23.09
CA GLU A 368 -28.76 -14.04 23.90
C GLU A 368 -27.29 -13.75 24.25
N LEU A 369 -26.50 -13.29 23.27
CA LEU A 369 -25.11 -12.84 23.47
C LEU A 369 -25.03 -11.72 24.53
N VAL A 370 -25.85 -10.67 24.41
CA VAL A 370 -25.93 -9.54 25.37
C VAL A 370 -26.35 -9.99 26.77
N ALA A 371 -27.08 -11.10 26.89
CA ALA A 371 -27.49 -11.64 28.19
C ALA A 371 -26.43 -12.55 28.84
N GLN A 372 -25.47 -13.06 28.06
CA GLN A 372 -24.53 -14.11 28.47
C GLN A 372 -23.07 -13.63 28.58
N TYR A 373 -22.65 -12.69 27.74
CA TYR A 373 -21.26 -12.26 27.61
C TYR A 373 -21.07 -10.77 27.91
N ASP A 374 -19.82 -10.42 28.23
CA ASP A 374 -19.33 -9.06 28.04
C ASP A 374 -18.94 -8.95 26.55
N LEU A 375 -19.42 -7.91 25.87
CA LEU A 375 -19.31 -7.77 24.40
C LEU A 375 -18.52 -6.54 23.96
N ASP A 376 -18.02 -5.73 24.90
CA ASP A 376 -17.17 -4.56 24.65
C ASP A 376 -16.02 -4.97 23.73
N ALA A 377 -15.90 -4.31 22.57
CA ALA A 377 -14.91 -4.63 21.54
C ALA A 377 -14.63 -3.41 20.66
N GLU A 378 -13.36 -3.07 20.44
CA GLU A 378 -12.97 -1.91 19.63
C GLU A 378 -13.48 -2.00 18.19
N VAL A 379 -13.51 -3.21 17.62
CA VAL A 379 -13.93 -3.45 16.23
C VAL A 379 -15.12 -4.40 16.15
N LEU A 380 -16.22 -3.94 15.57
CA LEU A 380 -17.41 -4.74 15.28
C LEU A 380 -17.51 -5.04 13.78
N LYS A 381 -17.51 -6.32 13.41
CA LYS A 381 -18.12 -6.74 12.14
C LYS A 381 -19.63 -6.55 12.26
N VAL A 382 -20.22 -5.68 11.45
CA VAL A 382 -21.67 -5.47 11.45
C VAL A 382 -22.36 -6.73 10.93
N SER A 383 -23.36 -7.19 11.69
CA SER A 383 -24.10 -8.42 11.38
C SER A 383 -24.88 -8.31 10.07
N HIS A 384 -24.89 -9.41 9.31
CA HIS A 384 -25.73 -9.62 8.13
C HIS A 384 -25.59 -8.50 7.11
N HIS A 385 -24.35 -8.11 6.83
CA HIS A 385 -23.97 -7.07 5.87
C HIS A 385 -24.64 -5.69 6.10
N GLY A 386 -25.22 -5.45 7.29
CA GLY A 386 -26.05 -4.27 7.58
C GLY A 386 -27.54 -4.41 7.23
N SER A 387 -28.08 -5.63 7.19
CA SER A 387 -29.52 -5.94 7.12
C SER A 387 -30.30 -5.41 8.33
N ASP A 388 -31.61 -5.18 8.18
CA ASP A 388 -32.48 -4.80 9.30
C ASP A 388 -32.84 -5.98 10.23
N THR A 389 -32.44 -7.20 9.87
CA THR A 389 -32.54 -8.44 10.68
C THR A 389 -31.49 -8.55 11.78
N GLY A 390 -30.47 -7.68 11.77
CA GLY A 390 -29.37 -7.62 12.73
C GLY A 390 -29.07 -6.21 13.24
N THR A 391 -27.92 -6.08 13.87
CA THR A 391 -27.33 -4.91 14.54
C THR A 391 -28.36 -4.09 15.31
N SER A 392 -28.99 -4.70 16.31
CA SER A 392 -29.95 -4.01 17.19
C SER A 392 -29.29 -2.91 18.01
N GLU A 393 -30.07 -1.88 18.39
CA GLU A 393 -29.60 -0.81 19.26
C GLU A 393 -29.13 -1.34 20.63
N ALA A 394 -29.74 -2.42 21.15
CA ALA A 394 -29.33 -3.03 22.41
C ALA A 394 -27.98 -3.75 22.30
N PHE A 395 -27.74 -4.44 21.17
CA PHE A 395 -26.47 -5.09 20.86
C PHE A 395 -25.36 -4.06 20.63
N LEU A 396 -25.58 -3.08 19.76
CA LEU A 396 -24.59 -2.05 19.44
C LEU A 396 -24.16 -1.23 20.67
N ASN A 397 -25.07 -0.95 21.61
CA ASN A 397 -24.76 -0.32 22.89
C ASN A 397 -24.02 -1.23 23.89
N ALA A 398 -24.08 -2.56 23.72
CA ALA A 398 -23.36 -3.52 24.55
C ALA A 398 -21.97 -3.84 23.98
N VAL A 399 -21.79 -3.73 22.66
CA VAL A 399 -20.49 -3.85 21.98
C VAL A 399 -19.69 -2.55 22.06
N ASN A 400 -20.35 -1.40 22.02
CA ASN A 400 -19.73 -0.08 22.18
C ASN A 400 -18.48 0.16 21.27
N PRO A 401 -18.54 -0.17 19.96
CA PRO A 401 -17.36 -0.21 19.12
C PRO A 401 -16.81 1.17 18.77
N ILE A 402 -15.50 1.25 18.58
CA ILE A 402 -14.81 2.42 17.99
C ILE A 402 -14.95 2.36 16.46
N HIS A 403 -14.81 1.17 15.88
CA HIS A 403 -14.90 0.93 14.43
C HIS A 403 -15.97 -0.10 14.12
N ALA A 404 -16.85 0.22 13.17
CA ALA A 404 -17.90 -0.67 12.68
C ALA A 404 -17.70 -0.96 11.19
N ILE A 405 -17.53 -2.23 10.85
CA ILE A 405 -17.14 -2.69 9.51
C ILE A 405 -18.32 -3.33 8.79
N LEU A 406 -18.67 -2.78 7.63
CA LEU A 406 -19.73 -3.25 6.75
C LEU A 406 -19.16 -3.99 5.53
N SER A 407 -19.11 -5.32 5.58
CA SER A 407 -18.76 -6.13 4.41
C SER A 407 -19.98 -6.31 3.50
N TYR A 408 -19.89 -5.78 2.28
CA TYR A 408 -20.86 -5.91 1.19
C TYR A 408 -20.24 -5.42 -0.13
N GLY A 409 -20.82 -5.78 -1.27
CA GLY A 409 -20.37 -5.32 -2.60
C GLY A 409 -21.14 -4.10 -3.12
N GLU A 410 -20.48 -3.22 -3.90
CA GLU A 410 -21.16 -2.07 -4.51
C GLU A 410 -22.37 -2.52 -5.35
N GLY A 411 -23.50 -1.83 -5.22
CA GLY A 411 -24.70 -2.12 -6.01
C GLY A 411 -25.34 -3.49 -5.75
N ASN A 412 -25.06 -4.15 -4.61
CA ASN A 412 -25.69 -5.43 -4.23
C ASN A 412 -27.23 -5.38 -4.32
N GLN A 413 -27.82 -6.52 -4.67
CA GLN A 413 -29.25 -6.60 -4.96
C GLN A 413 -30.15 -6.73 -3.71
N TYR A 414 -29.54 -6.90 -2.54
CA TYR A 414 -30.22 -7.06 -1.26
C TYR A 414 -30.65 -5.71 -0.67
N GLY A 415 -30.00 -4.61 -1.10
CA GLY A 415 -30.24 -3.27 -0.55
C GLY A 415 -29.56 -3.07 0.81
N HIS A 416 -28.50 -3.84 1.06
CA HIS A 416 -27.64 -3.70 2.21
C HIS A 416 -26.52 -2.69 1.89
N PRO A 417 -26.01 -1.93 2.86
CA PRO A 417 -26.51 -1.79 4.22
C PRO A 417 -27.81 -0.98 4.22
N THR A 418 -28.77 -1.36 5.07
CA THR A 418 -30.05 -0.65 5.12
C THR A 418 -29.89 0.73 5.76
N SER A 419 -30.73 1.69 5.36
CA SER A 419 -30.68 3.06 5.87
C SER A 419 -30.94 3.16 7.37
N ASP A 420 -31.57 2.15 7.98
CA ASP A 420 -31.81 2.12 9.43
C ASP A 420 -30.58 1.61 10.20
N ILE A 421 -29.77 0.69 9.64
CA ILE A 421 -28.49 0.28 10.25
C ILE A 421 -27.47 1.40 10.17
N LEU A 422 -27.25 2.01 8.98
CA LEU A 422 -26.34 3.16 8.84
C LEU A 422 -26.64 4.27 9.84
N LYS A 423 -27.92 4.46 10.17
CA LYS A 423 -28.40 5.46 11.12
C LYS A 423 -28.23 5.04 12.59
N ARG A 424 -28.19 3.75 12.91
CA ARG A 424 -27.81 3.24 14.24
C ARG A 424 -26.31 3.42 14.45
N LEU A 425 -25.49 3.01 13.48
CA LEU A 425 -24.02 3.15 13.51
C LEU A 425 -23.59 4.63 13.65
N PHE A 426 -24.18 5.52 12.85
CA PHE A 426 -23.94 6.97 12.99
C PHE A 426 -24.37 7.55 14.37
N LEU A 427 -25.24 6.87 15.11
CA LEU A 427 -25.68 7.28 16.46
C LEU A 427 -24.92 6.60 17.60
N SER A 428 -24.06 5.62 17.31
CA SER A 428 -23.19 4.98 18.31
C SER A 428 -21.80 5.62 18.43
N ASP A 429 -21.58 6.78 17.79
CA ASP A 429 -20.29 7.50 17.69
C ASP A 429 -19.12 6.66 17.09
N ALA A 430 -19.42 5.52 16.44
CA ALA A 430 -18.44 4.66 15.80
C ALA A 430 -18.05 5.16 14.40
N ASP A 431 -16.77 5.05 14.05
CA ASP A 431 -16.32 5.24 12.67
C ASP A 431 -16.74 4.05 11.81
N VAL A 432 -17.39 4.33 10.67
CA VAL A 432 -17.99 3.30 9.81
C VAL A 432 -17.14 3.10 8.56
N TRP A 433 -16.73 1.86 8.32
CA TRP A 433 -15.90 1.43 7.19
C TRP A 433 -16.68 0.46 6.31
N SER A 434 -16.33 0.32 5.03
CA SER A 434 -16.98 -0.64 4.16
C SER A 434 -16.06 -1.29 3.14
N THR A 435 -16.21 -2.61 2.98
CA THR A 435 -15.50 -3.35 1.93
C THR A 435 -15.90 -2.92 0.51
N SER A 436 -17.01 -2.19 0.33
CA SER A 436 -17.39 -1.65 -0.98
C SER A 436 -16.48 -0.50 -1.45
N GLU A 437 -15.64 0.05 -0.58
CA GLU A 437 -14.60 1.03 -0.91
C GLU A 437 -13.20 0.40 -1.02
N GLY A 438 -13.11 -0.92 -0.77
CA GLY A 438 -11.93 -1.79 -0.89
C GLY A 438 -11.66 -2.60 0.39
N ASP A 439 -10.59 -3.40 0.40
CA ASP A 439 -10.12 -4.09 1.61
C ASP A 439 -9.99 -3.13 2.82
N ILE A 440 -10.35 -3.58 4.03
CA ILE A 440 -10.09 -2.83 5.27
C ILE A 440 -9.03 -3.58 6.06
N GLU A 441 -7.84 -3.00 6.12
CA GLU A 441 -6.67 -3.57 6.80
C GLU A 441 -6.65 -3.10 8.26
N THR A 442 -6.43 -4.02 9.20
CA THR A 442 -6.33 -3.68 10.63
C THR A 442 -5.22 -4.45 11.31
N TRP A 443 -4.48 -3.79 12.21
CA TRP A 443 -3.47 -4.45 13.03
C TRP A 443 -3.40 -3.90 14.45
N THR A 444 -2.97 -4.75 15.38
CA THR A 444 -2.76 -4.38 16.78
C THR A 444 -1.55 -5.11 17.37
N ASP A 445 -0.78 -4.40 18.20
CA ASP A 445 0.30 -4.97 19.03
C ASP A 445 -0.21 -5.50 20.39
N GLY A 446 -1.53 -5.43 20.60
CA GLY A 446 -2.22 -5.74 21.84
C GLY A 446 -2.34 -4.54 22.79
N THR A 447 -1.95 -3.34 22.38
CA THR A 447 -2.17 -2.09 23.13
C THR A 447 -2.61 -0.91 22.26
N GLU A 448 -2.14 -0.83 21.01
CA GLU A 448 -2.57 0.16 20.03
C GLU A 448 -3.21 -0.54 18.83
N LEU A 449 -4.41 -0.09 18.44
CA LEU A 449 -5.14 -0.53 17.26
C LEU A 449 -4.95 0.49 16.13
N TYR A 450 -4.71 -0.04 14.93
CA TYR A 450 -4.60 0.71 13.68
C TYR A 450 -5.59 0.13 12.66
N ILE A 451 -6.14 1.01 11.82
CA ILE A 451 -7.09 0.66 10.76
C ILE A 451 -6.86 1.59 9.57
N GLU A 452 -6.86 1.02 8.36
CA GLU A 452 -6.84 1.78 7.12
C GLU A 452 -7.74 1.15 6.04
N GLN A 453 -8.12 1.98 5.07
CA GLN A 453 -8.94 1.58 3.93
C GLN A 453 -8.01 1.37 2.74
N GLY A 454 -7.79 0.11 2.37
CA GLY A 454 -7.29 -0.25 1.05
C GLY A 454 -8.28 0.27 0.00
N ILE A 455 -7.75 0.89 -1.06
CA ILE A 455 -8.58 1.43 -2.15
C ILE A 455 -8.59 0.42 -3.29
N ASP A 456 -9.70 -0.29 -3.44
CA ASP A 456 -9.95 -1.12 -4.62
C ASP A 456 -10.61 -0.30 -5.73
N GLY A 457 -10.17 -0.55 -6.97
CA GLY A 457 -10.78 0.02 -8.16
C GLY A 457 -11.87 -0.89 -8.75
N GLU A 458 -13.13 -0.47 -8.69
CA GLU A 458 -14.27 -1.22 -9.28
C GLU A 458 -14.15 -1.40 -10.82
N PRO A 459 -14.79 -2.45 -11.40
CA PRO A 459 -14.22 -3.22 -12.50
C PRO A 459 -14.94 -3.08 -13.86
N THR A 460 -14.40 -3.72 -14.90
CA THR A 460 -15.18 -4.09 -16.10
C THR A 460 -14.97 -5.54 -16.57
N GLN A 461 -15.78 -6.45 -16.00
CA GLN A 461 -16.24 -7.76 -16.51
C GLN A 461 -15.21 -8.87 -16.87
N ASN A 462 -15.12 -9.84 -15.95
CA ASN A 462 -14.97 -11.31 -16.07
C ASN A 462 -14.80 -11.95 -17.49
N ASP A 463 -14.03 -13.03 -17.67
CA ASP A 463 -13.60 -14.04 -16.69
C ASP A 463 -12.39 -14.88 -17.16
N SER A 464 -11.86 -15.70 -16.24
CA SER A 464 -11.04 -16.92 -16.41
C SER A 464 -9.49 -16.88 -16.44
N GLU A 465 -8.94 -17.86 -15.70
CA GLU A 465 -7.56 -18.41 -15.69
C GLU A 465 -6.49 -17.62 -14.89
N GLN A 466 -6.48 -17.80 -13.56
CA GLN A 466 -5.25 -17.71 -12.75
C GLN A 466 -4.55 -19.08 -12.64
N GLU A 467 -3.26 -19.05 -12.97
CA GLU A 467 -2.28 -20.14 -12.94
C GLU A 467 -1.96 -20.61 -11.50
N PRO A 468 -1.43 -21.84 -11.32
CA PRO A 468 -0.68 -22.20 -10.13
C PRO A 468 0.80 -21.76 -10.23
N VAL A 469 1.47 -21.70 -9.06
CA VAL A 469 2.93 -21.77 -8.84
C VAL A 469 3.70 -20.44 -8.69
N THR A 470 4.10 -20.19 -7.43
CA THR A 470 5.19 -19.29 -6.97
C THR A 470 5.19 -17.85 -7.49
N ASP A 471 4.59 -16.93 -6.73
CA ASP A 471 4.82 -15.49 -6.90
C ASP A 471 6.32 -15.15 -6.68
N ASN A 472 6.98 -14.94 -7.82
CA ASN A 472 8.21 -14.17 -7.93
C ASN A 472 7.82 -12.83 -8.56
N GLY A 473 7.07 -12.01 -7.82
CA GLY A 473 6.49 -10.73 -8.23
C GLY A 473 5.33 -10.84 -9.22
N ARG A 474 4.12 -10.45 -8.82
CA ARG A 474 2.93 -10.35 -9.69
C ARG A 474 3.13 -9.21 -10.71
N ILE A 475 3.65 -9.51 -11.90
CA ILE A 475 3.85 -8.52 -12.98
C ILE A 475 2.59 -8.40 -13.85
N GLU A 476 2.02 -7.21 -13.98
CA GLU A 476 0.74 -7.01 -14.70
C GLU A 476 0.70 -5.69 -15.48
N ILE A 477 -0.02 -5.64 -16.61
CA ILE A 477 -0.29 -4.38 -17.33
C ILE A 477 -1.39 -3.60 -16.59
N VAL A 478 -1.02 -2.54 -15.87
CA VAL A 478 -1.95 -1.69 -15.09
C VAL A 478 -2.54 -0.52 -15.86
N SER A 479 -2.01 -0.15 -17.03
CA SER A 479 -2.62 0.91 -17.85
C SER A 479 -2.26 0.80 -19.33
N LYS A 480 -3.12 1.37 -20.18
CA LYS A 480 -2.89 1.49 -21.62
C LYS A 480 -3.56 2.76 -22.14
N ASP A 481 -2.76 3.81 -22.36
CA ASP A 481 -3.20 5.06 -22.96
C ASP A 481 -2.94 5.04 -24.47
N LEU A 482 -4.02 4.92 -25.24
CA LEU A 482 -3.99 5.02 -26.71
C LEU A 482 -3.63 6.42 -27.19
N GLY A 483 -3.96 7.49 -26.46
CA GLY A 483 -3.66 8.87 -26.84
C GLY A 483 -2.21 9.27 -26.57
N GLY A 484 -1.70 8.88 -25.40
CA GLY A 484 -0.30 9.03 -24.97
C GLY A 484 0.63 7.91 -25.41
N GLU A 485 0.13 6.94 -26.17
CA GLU A 485 0.90 5.83 -26.75
C GLU A 485 1.70 4.99 -25.74
N THR A 486 1.12 4.71 -24.58
CA THR A 486 1.86 4.20 -23.40
C THR A 486 1.13 3.03 -22.74
N VAL A 487 1.88 2.02 -22.28
CA VAL A 487 1.38 0.82 -21.58
C VAL A 487 2.09 0.64 -20.25
N GLY A 488 1.42 0.93 -19.13
CA GLY A 488 1.92 0.73 -17.78
C GLY A 488 1.92 -0.73 -17.35
N ILE A 489 2.99 -1.19 -16.70
CA ILE A 489 3.20 -2.54 -16.18
C ILE A 489 3.69 -2.43 -14.73
N LYS A 490 3.00 -3.01 -13.75
CA LYS A 490 3.37 -2.97 -12.33
C LYS A 490 3.87 -4.33 -11.87
N ASN A 491 4.83 -4.33 -10.95
CA ASN A 491 5.07 -5.46 -10.05
C ASN A 491 4.27 -5.22 -8.78
N SER A 492 3.14 -5.90 -8.64
CA SER A 492 2.29 -5.86 -7.46
C SER A 492 2.64 -6.94 -6.44
N GLY A 493 3.70 -7.72 -6.66
CA GLY A 493 4.22 -8.67 -5.67
C GLY A 493 5.41 -8.13 -4.87
N PHE A 494 5.84 -8.93 -3.89
CA PHE A 494 6.75 -8.52 -2.81
C PHE A 494 8.25 -8.68 -3.14
N ASN A 495 8.58 -9.21 -4.32
CA ASN A 495 9.94 -9.48 -4.75
C ASN A 495 10.24 -8.78 -6.09
N ASP A 496 11.47 -8.27 -6.24
CA ASP A 496 11.98 -7.74 -7.50
C ASP A 496 12.02 -8.83 -8.60
N VAL A 497 11.53 -8.53 -9.81
CA VAL A 497 11.46 -9.49 -10.93
C VAL A 497 12.39 -9.08 -12.06
N ASP A 498 13.24 -10.01 -12.51
CA ASP A 498 14.07 -9.81 -13.70
C ASP A 498 13.23 -10.07 -14.97
N LEU A 499 12.86 -9.00 -15.67
CA LEU A 499 12.17 -9.03 -16.96
C LEU A 499 13.17 -9.18 -18.13
N SER A 500 14.42 -9.60 -17.89
CA SER A 500 15.39 -9.94 -18.95
C SER A 500 14.74 -10.77 -20.06
N SER A 501 14.85 -10.32 -21.31
CA SER A 501 14.30 -11.04 -22.48
C SER A 501 12.77 -11.27 -22.50
N TRP A 502 12.00 -10.75 -21.53
CA TRP A 502 10.54 -10.65 -21.59
C TRP A 502 10.13 -9.82 -22.82
N THR A 503 8.86 -9.87 -23.24
CA THR A 503 8.40 -9.06 -24.38
C THR A 503 7.02 -8.44 -24.20
N LEU A 504 6.84 -7.17 -24.59
CA LEU A 504 5.53 -6.56 -24.81
C LEU A 504 5.20 -6.58 -26.30
N VAL A 505 4.00 -7.02 -26.67
CA VAL A 505 3.57 -7.23 -28.05
C VAL A 505 2.32 -6.44 -28.36
N SER A 506 2.31 -5.75 -29.50
CA SER A 506 1.09 -5.22 -30.12
C SER A 506 0.56 -6.30 -31.04
N VAL A 507 -0.59 -6.87 -30.68
CA VAL A 507 -1.07 -8.13 -31.25
C VAL A 507 -1.53 -7.95 -32.69
N GLN A 508 -2.22 -6.85 -33.02
CA GLN A 508 -2.70 -6.59 -34.38
C GLN A 508 -1.62 -5.96 -35.27
N GLY A 509 -0.84 -5.01 -34.74
CA GLY A 509 0.33 -4.44 -35.43
C GLY A 509 1.48 -5.42 -35.62
N ASN A 510 1.46 -6.56 -34.89
CA ASN A 510 2.46 -7.62 -34.90
C ASN A 510 3.89 -7.07 -34.75
N GLN A 511 4.03 -6.11 -33.84
CA GLN A 511 5.33 -5.61 -33.39
C GLN A 511 5.61 -6.16 -32.00
N THR A 512 6.89 -6.34 -31.68
CA THR A 512 7.39 -6.76 -30.37
C THR A 512 8.38 -5.71 -29.82
N TYR A 513 8.27 -5.41 -28.53
CA TYR A 513 9.29 -4.82 -27.69
C TYR A 513 9.89 -5.92 -26.83
N THR A 514 11.21 -6.06 -26.82
CA THR A 514 11.90 -6.99 -25.91
C THR A 514 12.52 -6.18 -24.78
N PHE A 515 12.23 -6.58 -23.55
CA PHE A 515 12.79 -5.99 -22.35
C PHE A 515 14.31 -6.21 -22.32
N PRO A 516 15.11 -5.19 -21.99
CA PRO A 516 16.57 -5.31 -22.00
C PRO A 516 17.09 -6.40 -21.06
N ASP A 517 18.19 -7.06 -21.41
CA ASP A 517 18.86 -7.99 -20.49
C ASP A 517 19.35 -7.26 -19.21
N GLY A 518 19.10 -7.88 -18.05
CA GLY A 518 19.33 -7.34 -16.71
C GLY A 518 18.28 -6.32 -16.26
N TYR A 519 17.12 -6.26 -16.90
CA TYR A 519 16.06 -5.33 -16.54
C TYR A 519 15.23 -5.87 -15.37
N VAL A 520 15.46 -5.34 -14.17
CA VAL A 520 14.73 -5.75 -12.97
C VAL A 520 13.65 -4.72 -12.60
N LEU A 521 12.41 -5.17 -12.50
CA LEU A 521 11.26 -4.40 -12.03
C LEU A 521 11.00 -4.68 -10.55
N GLY A 522 11.24 -3.66 -9.71
CA GLY A 522 11.20 -3.81 -8.25
C GLY A 522 9.81 -3.97 -7.65
N ALA A 523 9.72 -4.60 -6.47
CA ALA A 523 8.48 -4.83 -5.75
C ALA A 523 7.65 -3.55 -5.55
N GLY A 524 6.33 -3.63 -5.78
CA GLY A 524 5.38 -2.51 -5.72
C GLY A 524 5.50 -1.47 -6.84
N LYS A 525 6.50 -1.56 -7.74
CA LYS A 525 6.81 -0.49 -8.71
C LYS A 525 6.13 -0.67 -10.05
N THR A 526 5.75 0.46 -10.65
CA THR A 526 5.20 0.52 -12.01
C THR A 526 6.28 0.97 -12.99
N ILE A 527 6.23 0.43 -14.20
CA ILE A 527 6.99 0.85 -15.38
C ILE A 527 6.02 1.12 -16.53
N TYR A 528 6.43 1.71 -17.66
CA TYR A 528 5.49 2.04 -18.74
C TYR A 528 6.12 1.98 -20.14
N VAL A 529 5.79 0.99 -20.97
CA VAL A 529 6.33 0.90 -22.33
C VAL A 529 5.66 1.93 -23.26
N THR A 530 6.43 2.81 -23.89
CA THR A 530 5.90 3.92 -24.72
C THR A 530 6.25 3.82 -26.21
N SER A 531 5.39 4.38 -27.05
CA SER A 531 5.53 4.46 -28.50
C SER A 531 5.06 5.80 -29.08
N GLY A 532 4.99 5.92 -30.41
CA GLY A 532 4.56 7.14 -31.09
C GLY A 532 5.59 8.29 -31.12
N PRO A 533 5.31 9.40 -31.83
CA PRO A 533 6.20 10.55 -31.94
C PRO A 533 6.67 11.12 -30.59
N ASN A 534 5.88 10.91 -29.54
CA ASN A 534 6.12 11.43 -28.19
C ASN A 534 6.73 10.37 -27.24
N ALA A 535 7.05 9.17 -27.72
CA ALA A 535 7.58 8.07 -26.91
C ALA A 535 8.76 8.48 -26.03
N LYS A 536 8.64 8.20 -24.73
CA LYS A 536 9.57 8.56 -23.66
C LYS A 536 10.51 7.38 -23.33
N GLU A 537 11.82 7.62 -23.27
CA GLU A 537 12.85 6.59 -22.98
C GLU A 537 13.83 6.99 -21.89
N GLN A 538 13.82 6.23 -20.80
CA GLN A 538 14.85 6.22 -19.76
C GLN A 538 15.00 4.75 -19.29
N GLN A 539 15.65 4.44 -18.15
CA GLN A 539 15.54 3.11 -17.48
C GLN A 539 15.55 3.21 -15.93
N PRO A 540 14.71 2.49 -15.12
CA PRO A 540 13.64 1.50 -15.43
C PRO A 540 12.17 1.91 -15.76
N THR A 541 11.44 2.73 -14.97
CA THR A 541 9.97 3.04 -14.99
C THR A 541 9.22 3.47 -16.30
N TYR A 542 9.78 3.61 -17.51
CA TYR A 542 9.05 4.00 -18.75
C TYR A 542 9.87 3.63 -20.02
N LEU A 543 9.64 2.47 -20.63
CA LEU A 543 10.51 1.90 -21.66
C LEU A 543 10.13 2.32 -23.07
N LYS A 544 11.00 3.00 -23.82
CA LYS A 544 10.67 3.33 -25.22
C LYS A 544 10.80 2.13 -26.13
N TRP A 545 9.72 1.90 -26.86
CA TRP A 545 9.66 0.96 -27.95
C TRP A 545 10.13 1.58 -29.26
N THR A 546 9.48 2.67 -29.71
CA THR A 546 9.71 3.26 -31.03
C THR A 546 9.10 4.65 -31.12
N THR A 547 9.49 5.44 -32.13
CA THR A 547 8.86 6.74 -32.43
C THR A 547 7.69 6.66 -33.41
N SER A 548 7.35 5.46 -33.88
CA SER A 548 6.15 5.21 -34.70
C SER A 548 4.97 4.92 -33.81
N ASN A 549 3.75 5.29 -34.20
CA ASN A 549 2.57 4.89 -33.43
C ASN A 549 2.43 3.36 -33.43
N ILE A 550 2.18 2.77 -32.25
CA ILE A 550 1.94 1.33 -32.05
C ILE A 550 0.50 1.08 -31.57
N TRP A 551 -0.15 2.02 -30.88
CA TRP A 551 -1.52 1.84 -30.37
C TRP A 551 -2.52 2.86 -30.96
N LEU A 552 -2.11 4.12 -31.17
CA LEU A 552 -2.89 5.23 -31.74
C LEU A 552 -3.12 5.12 -33.27
N ASN A 553 -2.60 4.06 -33.87
CA ASN A 553 -2.75 3.70 -35.28
C ASN A 553 -3.99 2.82 -35.54
N SER A 554 -4.36 1.95 -34.60
CA SER A 554 -5.47 0.98 -34.76
C SER A 554 -6.15 0.50 -33.46
N GLY A 555 -5.66 0.87 -32.27
CA GLY A 555 -6.24 0.49 -30.97
C GLY A 555 -5.83 -0.90 -30.49
N ASP A 556 -4.65 -1.37 -30.89
CA ASP A 556 -4.25 -2.78 -30.82
C ASP A 556 -4.13 -3.32 -29.38
N PRO A 557 -4.54 -4.58 -29.10
CA PRO A 557 -4.26 -5.26 -27.84
C PRO A 557 -2.78 -5.34 -27.50
N ALA A 558 -2.45 -5.08 -26.23
CA ALA A 558 -1.13 -5.19 -25.65
C ALA A 558 -1.00 -6.51 -24.87
N ARG A 559 0.11 -7.23 -25.03
CA ARG A 559 0.39 -8.48 -24.30
C ARG A 559 1.82 -8.56 -23.84
N LEU A 560 2.02 -8.76 -22.54
CA LEU A 560 3.30 -9.00 -21.90
C LEU A 560 3.56 -10.51 -21.81
N TYR A 561 4.78 -10.90 -22.13
CA TYR A 561 5.28 -12.28 -22.12
C TYR A 561 6.58 -12.38 -21.32
N ASP A 562 6.83 -13.51 -20.67
CA ASP A 562 8.05 -13.77 -19.91
C ASP A 562 9.28 -14.17 -20.78
N GLU A 563 10.39 -14.55 -20.13
CA GLU A 563 11.59 -15.05 -20.81
C GLU A 563 11.40 -16.44 -21.46
N ALA A 564 10.41 -17.22 -21.01
CA ALA A 564 10.04 -18.49 -21.61
C ALA A 564 9.13 -18.31 -22.84
N GLY A 565 8.47 -17.16 -22.95
CA GLY A 565 7.53 -16.80 -24.01
C GLY A 565 6.07 -17.10 -23.68
N GLU A 566 5.74 -17.30 -22.40
CA GLU A 566 4.37 -17.46 -21.91
C GLU A 566 3.74 -16.09 -21.60
N ILE A 567 2.41 -15.95 -21.70
CA ILE A 567 1.72 -14.67 -21.45
C ILE A 567 1.64 -14.43 -19.94
N VAL A 568 2.09 -13.26 -19.51
CA VAL A 568 2.03 -12.83 -18.10
C VAL A 568 0.90 -11.83 -17.87
N SER A 569 0.59 -10.96 -18.84
CA SER A 569 -0.54 -10.02 -18.73
C SER A 569 -1.00 -9.49 -20.09
N ALA A 570 -2.26 -9.06 -20.20
CA ALA A 570 -2.86 -8.62 -21.46
C ALA A 570 -3.94 -7.54 -21.24
N VAL A 571 -4.01 -6.55 -22.14
CA VAL A 571 -5.06 -5.52 -22.18
C VAL A 571 -5.46 -5.21 -23.63
N ASP A 572 -6.74 -5.43 -23.95
CA ASP A 572 -7.31 -5.28 -25.30
C ASP A 572 -7.35 -3.84 -25.85
#